data_AF-A0A2V5ZNG6-F1
#
_entry.id   AF-A0A2V5ZNG6-F1
#
_cell.length_a   1.000
_cell.length_b   1.000
_cell.length_c   1.000
_cell.angle_alpha   90.00
_cell.angle_beta   90.00
_cell.angle_gamma   90.00
#
_symmetry.space_group_name_H-M   'P 1'
#
loop_
_entity.id
_entity.type
_entity.pdbx_description
1 polymer ?
#
loop_
_entity_poly.entity_id
_entity_poly.type
_entity_poly.pdbx_seq_one_letter_code
_entity_poly.pdbx_strand_id
1 'polypeptide(L)'
;MERPSIWVIIVVLLLGVLFLREPRFQRSEEIFLRWLVRHSQPSAKSVPMTIVDLGKENPPAPLDAALLLQGTLEFKPTVIAVEPVLQWPDQVKDQEQIFMDQAMRVPKLVLGAELTATPDPDAPVAEISGFSNVTGRRGDLPTFSGIEHQPDEDVRILSTLGFINLPEENANELHVPLLFQYRGEVVPSFPLQAALLWMRITPTEVKIDIGSAITLPNGAKIPINADGTLMVNPQLAQRARHITLNELLLATQQHQSGAATSIRLEDIRAQLIVAGIESKSPDLLAAAIAAIQSQTFVRRVHWTFDCAIVLIVALMSGALRRFSRVDLIIGAVAFTAAYCLIAVGIISAYSIWLPGWLPLGAVWIAVLFAIVLPKPKGAARTVTIAAPPPTP
;
A
#
# COMPACT_ATOMS: atom_id res chain seq x y z
N MET A 1 -36.69 13.25 34.05
CA MET A 1 -35.49 13.37 33.19
C MET A 1 -34.26 13.17 34.06
N GLU A 2 -33.74 11.94 34.12
CA GLU A 2 -32.47 11.65 34.80
C GLU A 2 -31.33 12.28 34.01
N ARG A 3 -30.55 13.17 34.64
CA ARG A 3 -29.40 13.79 33.97
C ARG A 3 -28.37 12.69 33.70
N PRO A 4 -28.00 12.40 32.44
CA PRO A 4 -26.85 11.56 32.18
C PRO A 4 -25.67 12.19 32.92
N SER A 5 -24.91 11.39 33.69
CA SER A 5 -23.79 11.90 34.47
C SER A 5 -22.80 12.56 33.53
N ILE A 6 -22.81 13.90 33.49
CA ILE A 6 -22.00 14.75 32.61
C ILE A 6 -20.53 14.35 32.70
N TRP A 7 -20.10 13.90 33.89
CA TRP A 7 -18.77 13.36 34.14
C TRP A 7 -18.36 12.19 33.26
N VAL A 8 -19.27 11.25 32.95
CA VAL A 8 -18.96 10.09 32.11
C VAL A 8 -18.74 10.53 30.67
N ILE A 9 -19.58 11.43 30.20
CA ILE A 9 -19.50 12.01 28.84
C ILE A 9 -18.15 12.74 28.69
N ILE A 10 -17.76 13.53 29.69
CA ILE A 10 -16.48 14.25 29.71
C ILE A 10 -15.30 13.28 29.73
N VAL A 11 -15.33 12.23 30.55
CA VAL A 11 -14.24 11.24 30.63
C VAL A 11 -14.08 10.46 29.32
N VAL A 12 -15.19 10.05 28.70
CA VAL A 12 -15.16 9.36 27.39
C VAL A 12 -14.62 10.29 26.30
N LEU A 13 -15.01 11.57 26.31
CA LEU A 13 -14.48 12.58 25.38
C LEU A 13 -12.98 12.80 25.57
N LEU A 14 -12.51 12.97 26.81
CA LEU A 14 -11.10 13.20 27.11
C LEU A 14 -10.25 11.98 26.75
N LEU A 15 -10.73 10.77 27.04
CA LEU A 15 -10.08 9.54 26.60
C LEU A 15 -10.05 9.46 25.07
N GLY A 16 -11.16 9.74 24.39
CA GLY A 16 -11.21 9.77 22.92
C GLY A 16 -10.20 10.75 22.30
N VAL A 17 -10.05 11.94 22.88
CA VAL A 17 -9.04 12.93 22.47
C VAL A 17 -7.62 12.43 22.75
N LEU A 18 -7.40 11.70 23.84
CA LEU A 18 -6.11 11.08 24.14
C LEU A 18 -5.76 9.99 23.11
N PHE A 19 -6.74 9.16 22.71
CA PHE A 19 -6.57 8.17 21.64
C PHE A 19 -6.18 8.82 20.30
N LEU A 20 -6.74 10.00 20.00
CA LEU A 20 -6.42 10.76 18.79
C LEU A 20 -4.98 11.31 18.75
N ARG A 21 -4.36 11.54 19.92
CA ARG A 21 -3.05 12.22 20.03
C ARG A 21 -1.88 11.28 20.26
N GLU A 22 -2.13 10.08 20.80
CA GLU A 22 -1.07 9.19 21.25
C GLU A 22 -0.48 8.36 20.09
N PRO A 23 0.82 8.50 19.76
CA PRO A 23 1.44 7.84 18.60
C PRO A 23 1.48 6.32 18.70
N ARG A 24 1.37 5.76 19.92
CA ARG A 24 1.29 4.30 20.11
C ARG A 24 0.05 3.67 19.46
N PHE A 25 -1.04 4.42 19.33
CA PHE A 25 -2.23 3.92 18.65
C PHE A 25 -2.07 3.84 17.14
N GLN A 26 -1.16 4.61 16.53
CA GLN A 26 -0.90 4.50 15.09
C GLN A 26 -0.34 3.10 14.74
N ARG A 27 0.60 2.58 15.53
CA ARG A 27 1.12 1.21 15.35
C ARG A 27 0.05 0.14 15.52
N SER A 28 -0.88 0.32 16.46
CA SER A 28 -1.94 -0.68 16.67
C SER A 28 -3.04 -0.59 15.60
N GLU A 29 -3.27 0.60 15.03
CA GLU A 29 -4.12 0.79 13.86
C GLU A 29 -3.54 0.10 12.62
N GLU A 30 -2.22 0.12 12.42
CA GLU A 30 -1.58 -0.63 11.34
C GLU A 30 -1.83 -2.14 11.44
N ILE A 31 -1.86 -2.72 12.64
CA ILE A 31 -2.18 -4.14 12.83
C ILE A 31 -3.61 -4.43 12.36
N PHE A 32 -4.55 -3.57 12.72
CA PHE A 32 -5.94 -3.69 12.28
C PHE A 32 -6.07 -3.50 10.76
N LEU A 33 -5.34 -2.54 10.19
CA LEU A 33 -5.29 -2.31 8.76
C LEU A 33 -4.72 -3.52 8.01
N ARG A 34 -3.62 -4.12 8.48
CA ARG A 34 -3.08 -5.36 7.92
C ARG A 34 -4.11 -6.48 7.94
N TRP A 35 -4.82 -6.63 9.05
CA TRP A 35 -5.90 -7.60 9.15
C TRP A 35 -7.03 -7.30 8.15
N LEU A 36 -7.45 -6.05 8.01
CA LEU A 36 -8.47 -5.62 7.05
C LEU A 36 -8.06 -5.94 5.61
N VAL A 37 -6.86 -5.51 5.22
CA VAL A 37 -6.34 -5.70 3.86
C VAL A 37 -6.24 -7.19 3.53
N ARG A 38 -5.73 -7.99 4.47
CA ARG A 38 -5.62 -9.45 4.31
C ARG A 38 -6.96 -10.15 4.11
N HIS A 39 -8.02 -9.68 4.75
CA HIS A 39 -9.36 -10.30 4.68
C HIS A 39 -10.29 -9.62 3.67
N SER A 40 -9.92 -8.47 3.14
CA SER A 40 -10.64 -7.83 2.05
C SER A 40 -10.26 -8.45 0.71
N GLN A 41 -11.22 -8.57 -0.21
CA GLN A 41 -10.93 -8.79 -1.62
C GLN A 41 -11.15 -7.47 -2.35
N PRO A 42 -10.15 -6.85 -2.98
CA PRO A 42 -10.35 -5.59 -3.68
C PRO A 42 -11.37 -5.77 -4.82
N SER A 43 -12.27 -4.79 -5.02
CA SER A 43 -13.28 -4.81 -6.11
C SER A 43 -12.81 -4.21 -7.45
N ALA A 44 -11.56 -3.73 -7.52
CA ALA A 44 -10.95 -3.08 -8.70
C ALA A 44 -11.03 -3.87 -10.04
N LYS A 45 -10.84 -3.15 -11.16
CA LYS A 45 -10.76 -3.74 -12.51
C LYS A 45 -9.41 -4.44 -12.73
N SER A 46 -9.29 -5.27 -13.77
CA SER A 46 -8.01 -5.85 -14.18
C SER A 46 -6.99 -4.74 -14.47
N VAL A 47 -5.74 -4.99 -14.08
CA VAL A 47 -4.64 -4.02 -14.22
C VAL A 47 -3.94 -4.27 -15.55
N PRO A 48 -3.61 -3.23 -16.34
CA PRO A 48 -2.89 -3.37 -17.62
C PRO A 48 -1.40 -3.64 -17.42
N MET A 49 -1.10 -4.70 -16.67
CA MET A 49 0.23 -5.14 -16.28
C MET A 49 0.32 -6.65 -16.35
N THR A 50 1.45 -7.15 -16.83
CA THR A 50 1.81 -8.57 -16.79
C THR A 50 3.08 -8.72 -15.96
N ILE A 51 3.01 -9.61 -14.97
CA ILE A 51 4.14 -10.00 -14.13
C ILE A 51 4.74 -11.28 -14.71
N VAL A 52 6.04 -11.26 -14.96
CA VAL A 52 6.80 -12.42 -15.46
C VAL A 52 7.73 -12.90 -14.36
N ASP A 53 7.57 -14.16 -13.97
CA ASP A 53 8.46 -14.81 -13.00
C ASP A 53 9.68 -15.40 -13.72
N LEU A 54 10.87 -14.95 -13.31
CA LEU A 54 12.17 -15.38 -13.80
C LEU A 54 12.77 -16.56 -13.00
N GLY A 55 12.05 -17.08 -12.01
CA GLY A 55 12.51 -18.18 -11.16
C GLY A 55 13.15 -17.67 -9.87
N LYS A 56 14.13 -18.41 -9.34
CA LYS A 56 14.70 -18.17 -8.00
C LYS A 56 16.11 -17.57 -7.99
N GLU A 57 16.79 -17.56 -9.13
CA GLU A 57 18.17 -17.09 -9.23
C GLU A 57 18.21 -15.56 -9.22
N ASN A 58 19.02 -14.98 -8.32
CA ASN A 58 19.22 -13.53 -8.20
C ASN A 58 20.73 -13.19 -8.27
N PRO A 59 21.19 -12.50 -9.33
CA PRO A 59 20.45 -12.14 -10.53
C PRO A 59 20.05 -13.35 -11.37
N PRO A 60 19.02 -13.25 -12.23
CA PRO A 60 18.69 -14.31 -13.18
C PRO A 60 19.84 -14.51 -14.17
N ALA A 61 19.97 -15.69 -14.76
CA ALA A 61 21.00 -15.94 -15.77
C ALA A 61 20.88 -14.94 -16.96
N PRO A 62 21.99 -14.47 -17.55
CA PRO A 62 21.94 -13.50 -18.66
C PRO A 62 21.10 -14.00 -19.84
N LEU A 63 21.16 -15.31 -20.11
CA LEU A 63 20.36 -15.94 -21.15
C LEU A 63 18.86 -15.90 -20.84
N ASP A 64 18.44 -16.13 -19.59
CA ASP A 64 17.03 -16.06 -19.19
C ASP A 64 16.48 -14.63 -19.29
N ALA A 65 17.29 -13.65 -18.89
CA ALA A 65 16.98 -12.23 -19.09
C ALA A 65 16.88 -11.89 -20.58
N ALA A 66 17.75 -12.43 -21.44
CA ALA A 66 17.68 -12.23 -22.89
C ALA A 66 16.42 -12.87 -23.50
N LEU A 67 16.08 -14.08 -23.06
CA LEU A 67 14.88 -14.82 -23.49
C LEU A 67 13.59 -14.10 -23.05
N LEU A 68 13.58 -13.50 -21.86
CA LEU A 68 12.51 -12.60 -21.42
C LEU A 68 12.34 -11.46 -22.43
N LEU A 69 13.40 -10.71 -22.74
CA LEU A 69 13.31 -9.59 -23.68
C LEU A 69 12.84 -10.05 -25.05
N GLN A 70 13.43 -11.12 -25.58
CA GLN A 70 13.03 -11.68 -26.87
C GLN A 70 11.55 -12.08 -26.89
N GLY A 71 11.07 -12.79 -25.87
CA GLY A 71 9.71 -13.26 -25.80
C GLY A 71 8.70 -12.14 -25.59
N THR A 72 9.04 -11.16 -24.76
CA THR A 72 8.17 -10.00 -24.53
C THR A 72 8.05 -9.10 -25.76
N LEU A 73 9.13 -8.89 -26.51
CA LEU A 73 9.15 -8.03 -27.70
C LEU A 73 8.17 -8.47 -28.79
N GLU A 74 7.89 -9.76 -28.92
CA GLU A 74 6.89 -10.31 -29.85
C GLU A 74 5.50 -9.67 -29.63
N PHE A 75 5.17 -9.33 -28.39
CA PHE A 75 3.88 -8.74 -28.01
C PHE A 75 3.86 -7.21 -28.01
N LYS A 76 4.98 -6.55 -28.36
CA LYS A 76 5.12 -5.08 -28.44
C LYS A 76 4.67 -4.34 -27.15
N PRO A 77 5.33 -4.60 -26.00
CA PRO A 77 5.06 -3.88 -24.75
C PRO A 77 5.43 -2.40 -24.86
N THR A 78 4.85 -1.56 -24.00
CA THR A 78 5.22 -0.15 -23.92
C THR A 78 6.50 0.05 -23.10
N VAL A 79 6.62 -0.69 -22.00
CA VAL A 79 7.75 -0.66 -21.08
C VAL A 79 8.00 -2.07 -20.56
N ILE A 80 9.26 -2.45 -20.47
CA ILE A 80 9.71 -3.64 -19.74
C ILE A 80 10.48 -3.15 -18.51
N ALA A 81 10.05 -3.57 -17.33
CA ALA A 81 10.68 -3.25 -16.07
C ALA A 81 11.20 -4.54 -15.44
N VAL A 82 12.50 -4.63 -15.20
CA VAL A 82 13.17 -5.79 -14.60
C VAL A 82 13.58 -5.39 -13.20
N GLU A 83 12.91 -5.95 -12.19
CA GLU A 83 13.16 -5.68 -10.77
C GLU A 83 14.57 -6.11 -10.33
N PRO A 84 15.07 -7.33 -10.60
CA PRO A 84 16.36 -7.72 -10.07
C PRO A 84 17.49 -6.87 -10.65
N VAL A 85 18.50 -6.61 -9.82
CA VAL A 85 19.71 -5.90 -10.25
C VAL A 85 20.51 -6.83 -11.16
N LEU A 86 20.53 -6.53 -12.45
CA LEU A 86 21.24 -7.32 -13.46
C LEU A 86 22.73 -7.01 -13.47
N GLN A 87 23.47 -7.62 -12.54
CA GLN A 87 24.92 -7.49 -12.44
C GLN A 87 25.57 -8.88 -12.49
N TRP A 88 26.22 -9.21 -13.60
CA TRP A 88 26.76 -10.54 -13.83
C TRP A 88 28.30 -10.58 -13.71
N PRO A 89 28.88 -11.73 -13.36
CA PRO A 89 30.34 -11.85 -13.31
C PRO A 89 30.94 -11.82 -14.73
N ASP A 90 32.17 -11.33 -14.86
CA ASP A 90 32.90 -11.22 -16.14
C ASP A 90 32.95 -12.51 -16.98
N GLN A 91 32.81 -13.68 -16.33
CA GLN A 91 32.87 -14.99 -16.96
C GLN A 91 31.71 -15.27 -17.93
N VAL A 92 30.60 -14.53 -17.82
CA VAL A 92 29.40 -14.73 -18.66
C VAL A 92 29.15 -13.57 -19.63
N LYS A 93 30.17 -12.74 -19.90
CA LYS A 93 30.06 -11.58 -20.81
C LYS A 93 29.56 -11.92 -22.22
N ASP A 94 29.93 -13.07 -22.75
CA ASP A 94 29.43 -13.50 -24.07
C ASP A 94 27.89 -13.69 -24.08
N GLN A 95 27.32 -14.12 -22.94
CA GLN A 95 25.86 -14.26 -22.78
C GLN A 95 25.18 -12.92 -22.49
N GLU A 96 25.85 -12.05 -21.74
CA GLU A 96 25.40 -10.67 -21.51
C GLU A 96 25.28 -9.90 -22.83
N GLN A 97 26.18 -10.12 -23.78
CA GLN A 97 26.08 -9.51 -25.11
C GLN A 97 24.76 -9.88 -25.82
N ILE A 98 24.26 -11.11 -25.64
CA ILE A 98 22.98 -11.54 -26.20
C ILE A 98 21.83 -10.76 -25.57
N PHE A 99 21.88 -10.55 -24.25
CA PHE A 99 20.91 -9.70 -23.54
C PHE A 99 20.96 -8.26 -24.08
N MET A 100 22.14 -7.70 -24.24
CA MET A 100 22.35 -6.35 -24.78
C MET A 100 21.77 -6.17 -26.17
N ASP A 101 21.98 -7.14 -27.06
CA ASP A 101 21.41 -7.14 -28.40
C ASP A 101 19.88 -7.13 -28.41
N GLN A 102 19.24 -7.77 -27.42
CA GLN A 102 17.79 -7.69 -27.24
C GLN A 102 17.36 -6.38 -26.57
N ALA A 103 18.11 -5.90 -25.57
CA ALA A 103 17.82 -4.66 -24.85
C ALA A 103 17.80 -3.45 -25.78
N MET A 104 18.68 -3.38 -26.77
CA MET A 104 18.67 -2.34 -27.80
C MET A 104 17.37 -2.27 -28.62
N ARG A 105 16.59 -3.35 -28.66
CA ARG A 105 15.31 -3.42 -29.38
C ARG A 105 14.12 -3.02 -28.51
N VAL A 106 14.32 -2.91 -27.19
CA VAL A 106 13.28 -2.58 -26.23
C VAL A 106 12.97 -1.07 -26.31
N PRO A 107 11.70 -0.66 -26.49
CA PRO A 107 11.35 0.75 -26.60
C PRO A 107 11.72 1.57 -25.36
N LYS A 108 11.45 1.00 -24.18
CA LYS A 108 11.71 1.56 -22.85
C LYS A 108 12.01 0.43 -21.88
N LEU A 109 13.22 0.42 -21.35
CA LEU A 109 13.70 -0.57 -20.38
C LEU A 109 13.97 0.11 -19.03
N VAL A 110 13.40 -0.45 -17.96
CA VAL A 110 13.70 -0.05 -16.58
C VAL A 110 14.42 -1.19 -15.90
N LEU A 111 15.55 -0.91 -15.26
CA LEU A 111 16.32 -1.91 -14.53
C LEU A 111 16.43 -1.53 -13.06
N GLY A 112 16.37 -2.54 -12.20
CA GLY A 112 16.58 -2.40 -10.77
C GLY A 112 17.99 -1.94 -10.43
N ALA A 113 18.08 -1.06 -9.43
CA ALA A 113 19.31 -0.68 -8.76
C ALA A 113 19.04 -0.49 -7.26
N GLU A 114 20.08 -0.58 -6.46
CA GLU A 114 20.01 -0.45 -5.00
C GLU A 114 20.86 0.72 -4.53
N LEU A 115 20.29 1.56 -3.68
CA LEU A 115 20.95 2.67 -3.01
C LEU A 115 21.54 2.22 -1.66
N THR A 116 22.62 2.88 -1.23
CA THR A 116 23.22 2.68 0.09
C THR A 116 23.48 4.01 0.81
N ALA A 117 23.38 3.98 2.14
CA ALA A 117 23.74 5.10 3.00
C ALA A 117 25.26 5.14 3.30
N THR A 118 25.97 4.05 3.02
CA THR A 118 27.41 3.89 3.24
C THR A 118 28.10 3.60 1.90
N PRO A 119 28.20 4.59 0.99
CA PRO A 119 28.91 4.44 -0.27
C PRO A 119 30.36 4.03 -0.05
N ASP A 120 30.86 3.17 -0.92
CA ASP A 120 32.28 3.07 -1.15
C ASP A 120 32.79 4.41 -1.72
N PRO A 121 33.76 5.09 -1.07
CA PRO A 121 34.30 6.36 -1.54
C PRO A 121 34.96 6.27 -2.92
N ASP A 122 35.40 5.08 -3.34
CA ASP A 122 36.07 4.87 -4.63
C ASP A 122 35.09 4.47 -5.75
N ALA A 123 33.80 4.24 -5.44
CA ALA A 123 32.80 3.89 -6.43
C ALA A 123 32.39 5.09 -7.30
N PRO A 124 32.25 4.89 -8.63
CA PRO A 124 31.86 5.96 -9.54
C PRO A 124 30.47 6.50 -9.21
N VAL A 125 30.35 7.82 -9.26
CA VAL A 125 29.09 8.52 -9.03
C VAL A 125 28.25 8.49 -10.30
N ALA A 126 27.08 7.85 -10.24
CA ALA A 126 26.08 7.99 -11.30
C ALA A 126 25.24 9.25 -11.06
N GLU A 127 25.08 10.09 -12.09
CA GLU A 127 24.12 11.18 -12.08
C GLU A 127 22.71 10.62 -12.27
N ILE A 128 21.89 10.69 -11.23
CA ILE A 128 20.50 10.26 -11.26
C ILE A 128 19.63 11.51 -11.47
N SER A 129 18.70 11.45 -12.42
CA SER A 129 17.77 12.55 -12.66
C SER A 129 16.75 12.64 -11.51
N GLY A 130 16.92 13.63 -10.64
CA GLY A 130 15.94 13.97 -9.60
C GLY A 130 14.70 14.71 -10.12
N PHE A 131 13.71 14.82 -9.25
CA PHE A 131 12.53 15.68 -9.45
C PHE A 131 12.89 17.15 -9.25
N SER A 132 12.48 18.00 -10.19
CA SER A 132 12.74 19.45 -10.11
C SER A 132 11.72 20.20 -9.27
N ASN A 133 10.46 19.74 -9.23
CA ASN A 133 9.35 20.43 -8.59
C ASN A 133 8.94 19.75 -7.27
N VAL A 134 9.75 19.94 -6.22
CA VAL A 134 9.53 19.31 -4.92
C VAL A 134 9.28 20.35 -3.83
N THR A 135 8.14 20.19 -3.15
CA THR A 135 7.69 20.99 -2.01
C THR A 135 7.44 20.09 -0.79
N GLY A 136 7.41 20.67 0.41
CA GLY A 136 7.26 19.93 1.67
C GLY A 136 8.59 19.62 2.37
N ARG A 137 8.51 18.88 3.48
CA ARG A 137 9.69 18.53 4.31
C ARG A 137 10.38 17.30 3.73
N ARG A 138 11.64 17.44 3.33
CA ARG A 138 12.44 16.33 2.79
C ARG A 138 13.03 15.40 3.86
N GLY A 139 13.20 15.91 5.08
CA GLY A 139 13.94 15.21 6.15
C GLY A 139 13.33 13.90 6.63
N ASP A 140 12.08 13.61 6.25
CA ASP A 140 11.40 12.35 6.60
C ASP A 140 11.60 11.27 5.52
N LEU A 141 12.18 11.61 4.35
CA LEU A 141 12.43 10.66 3.27
C LEU A 141 13.62 9.74 3.58
N PRO A 142 13.58 8.46 3.16
CA PRO A 142 14.73 7.57 3.23
C PRO A 142 15.91 8.17 2.45
N THR A 143 17.03 8.37 3.14
CA THR A 143 18.17 9.12 2.63
C THR A 143 19.33 8.18 2.32
N PHE A 144 19.90 8.34 1.12
CA PHE A 144 21.02 7.59 0.61
C PHE A 144 22.08 8.53 0.01
N SER A 145 23.32 8.07 0.00
CA SER A 145 24.50 8.82 -0.44
C SER A 145 25.29 8.09 -1.54
N GLY A 146 25.02 6.80 -1.74
CA GLY A 146 25.63 5.92 -2.73
C GLY A 146 24.67 5.00 -3.45
N ILE A 147 25.20 4.28 -4.43
CA ILE A 147 24.57 3.15 -5.11
C ILE A 147 25.37 1.91 -4.67
N GLU A 148 24.69 0.88 -4.19
CA GLU A 148 25.29 -0.37 -3.73
C GLU A 148 25.46 -1.35 -4.90
N HIS A 149 24.34 -1.64 -5.56
CA HIS A 149 24.28 -2.56 -6.68
C HIS A 149 23.58 -1.87 -7.85
N GLN A 150 24.15 -2.00 -9.04
CA GLN A 150 23.57 -1.49 -10.28
C GLN A 150 24.03 -2.35 -11.45
N PRO A 151 23.29 -2.33 -12.57
CA PRO A 151 23.76 -2.97 -13.80
C PRO A 151 25.09 -2.37 -14.28
N ASP A 152 25.79 -3.15 -15.10
CA ASP A 152 27.03 -2.72 -15.73
C ASP A 152 26.82 -1.52 -16.67
N GLU A 153 27.86 -0.72 -16.85
CA GLU A 153 27.77 0.58 -17.52
C GLU A 153 27.12 0.49 -18.92
N ASP A 154 27.49 -0.51 -19.70
CA ASP A 154 26.93 -0.73 -21.03
C ASP A 154 25.41 -0.97 -20.97
N VAL A 155 24.96 -1.78 -20.01
CA VAL A 155 23.54 -2.08 -19.76
C VAL A 155 22.78 -0.83 -19.26
N ARG A 156 23.42 0.01 -18.42
CA ARG A 156 22.80 1.24 -17.91
C ARG A 156 22.52 2.25 -19.02
N ILE A 157 23.37 2.34 -20.04
CA ILE A 157 23.19 3.27 -21.16
C ILE A 157 21.91 2.96 -21.95
N LEU A 158 21.50 1.68 -21.99
CA LEU A 158 20.31 1.23 -22.70
C LEU A 158 19.02 1.32 -21.87
N SER A 159 19.11 1.68 -20.59
CA SER A 159 18.00 1.57 -19.64
C SER A 159 17.85 2.81 -18.77
N THR A 160 16.73 2.89 -18.06
CA THR A 160 16.55 3.85 -16.98
C THR A 160 16.58 3.10 -15.65
N LEU A 161 17.35 3.59 -14.70
CA LEU A 161 17.44 2.96 -13.38
C LEU A 161 16.18 3.25 -12.56
N GLY A 162 15.68 2.23 -11.88
CA GLY A 162 14.65 2.33 -10.86
C GLY A 162 15.14 1.71 -9.55
N PHE A 163 15.03 2.44 -8.44
CA PHE A 163 15.57 1.98 -7.16
C PHE A 163 14.60 1.04 -6.42
N ILE A 164 15.06 -0.17 -6.09
CA ILE A 164 14.24 -1.22 -5.47
C ILE A 164 14.32 -1.25 -3.94
N ASN A 165 15.02 -0.28 -3.33
CA ASN A 165 15.22 -0.23 -1.88
C ASN A 165 13.90 -0.30 -1.10
N LEU A 166 13.85 -1.20 -0.11
CA LEU A 166 12.77 -1.29 0.87
C LEU A 166 13.40 -1.05 2.26
N PRO A 167 13.39 0.19 2.77
CA PRO A 167 13.98 0.50 4.08
C PRO A 167 13.34 -0.36 5.16
N GLU A 168 14.13 -0.98 6.04
CA GLU A 168 13.62 -1.91 7.08
C GLU A 168 12.56 -1.26 7.99
N GLU A 169 12.69 0.05 8.27
CA GLU A 169 11.72 0.83 9.05
C GLU A 169 10.34 0.90 8.38
N ASN A 170 10.31 0.78 7.06
CA ASN A 170 9.13 0.87 6.20
C ASN A 170 8.81 -0.45 5.49
N ALA A 171 9.52 -1.55 5.78
CA ALA A 171 9.30 -2.90 5.24
C ALA A 171 8.03 -3.56 5.81
N ASN A 172 7.02 -2.75 6.11
CA ASN A 172 5.66 -3.20 6.32
C ASN A 172 5.07 -3.53 4.94
N GLU A 173 4.47 -4.71 4.77
CA GLU A 173 3.82 -5.22 3.53
C GLU A 173 2.76 -4.28 2.92
N LEU A 174 2.49 -3.12 3.52
CA LEU A 174 1.53 -2.13 3.09
C LEU A 174 2.17 -0.82 2.59
N HIS A 175 3.44 -0.55 2.91
CA HIS A 175 4.09 0.72 2.59
C HIS A 175 5.18 0.48 1.56
N VAL A 176 5.03 1.08 0.38
CA VAL A 176 6.03 0.99 -0.68
C VAL A 176 6.61 2.37 -0.91
N PRO A 177 7.94 2.55 -0.79
CA PRO A 177 8.56 3.84 -1.04
C PRO A 177 8.38 4.22 -2.52
N LEU A 178 7.92 5.44 -2.76
CA LEU A 178 7.87 6.04 -4.10
C LEU A 178 9.00 7.04 -4.34
N LEU A 179 9.54 7.61 -3.25
CA LEU A 179 10.53 8.68 -3.27
C LEU A 179 11.68 8.34 -2.34
N PHE A 180 12.89 8.62 -2.80
CA PHE A 180 14.10 8.58 -1.99
C PHE A 180 14.80 9.92 -2.04
N GLN A 181 15.57 10.23 -0.99
CA GLN A 181 16.50 11.35 -1.01
C GLN A 181 17.89 10.82 -1.35
N TYR A 182 18.39 11.15 -2.53
CA TYR A 182 19.74 10.81 -2.96
C TYR A 182 20.55 12.10 -3.10
N ARG A 183 21.59 12.26 -2.27
CA ARG A 183 22.50 13.43 -2.31
C ARG A 183 21.80 14.79 -2.27
N GLY A 184 20.67 14.88 -1.57
CA GLY A 184 19.88 16.11 -1.43
C GLY A 184 18.83 16.33 -2.52
N GLU A 185 18.85 15.53 -3.58
CA GLU A 185 17.80 15.46 -4.59
C GLU A 185 16.77 14.40 -4.24
N VAL A 186 15.52 14.60 -4.68
CA VAL A 186 14.48 13.58 -4.53
C VAL A 186 14.42 12.79 -5.83
N VAL A 187 14.58 11.47 -5.74
CA VAL A 187 14.64 10.56 -6.89
C VAL A 187 13.49 9.56 -6.82
N PRO A 188 13.00 9.06 -7.97
CA PRO A 188 11.92 8.08 -8.01
C PRO A 188 12.41 6.69 -7.60
N SER A 189 11.57 5.93 -6.89
CA SER A 189 11.76 4.49 -6.73
C SER A 189 11.38 3.73 -8.01
N PHE A 190 11.70 2.44 -8.06
CA PHE A 190 11.41 1.56 -9.19
C PHE A 190 9.91 1.56 -9.60
N PRO A 191 8.93 1.37 -8.69
CA PRO A 191 7.51 1.46 -9.04
C PRO A 191 7.11 2.79 -9.68
N LEU A 192 7.59 3.91 -9.12
CA LEU A 192 7.26 5.24 -9.63
C LEU A 192 7.90 5.46 -11.01
N GLN A 193 9.17 5.08 -11.18
CA GLN A 193 9.90 5.22 -12.43
C GLN A 193 9.26 4.39 -13.56
N ALA A 194 8.92 3.13 -13.30
CA ALA A 194 8.23 2.26 -14.25
C ALA A 194 6.87 2.83 -14.66
N ALA A 195 6.09 3.34 -13.69
CA ALA A 195 4.80 3.95 -13.97
C ALA A 195 4.91 5.26 -14.78
N LEU A 196 5.86 6.14 -14.43
CA LEU A 196 6.10 7.39 -15.17
C LEU A 196 6.51 7.12 -16.61
N LEU A 197 7.42 6.16 -16.84
CA LEU A 197 7.83 5.77 -18.20
C LEU A 197 6.69 5.17 -19.00
N TRP A 198 5.84 4.35 -18.38
CA TRP A 198 4.66 3.78 -19.04
C TRP A 198 3.66 4.87 -19.44
N MET A 199 3.47 5.87 -18.57
CA MET A 199 2.64 7.06 -18.86
C MET A 199 3.32 8.08 -19.78
N ARG A 200 4.60 7.88 -20.13
CA ARG A 200 5.44 8.80 -20.92
C ARG A 200 5.59 10.19 -20.28
N ILE A 201 5.69 10.22 -18.95
CA ILE A 201 5.87 11.43 -18.14
C ILE A 201 7.33 11.51 -17.69
N THR A 202 7.95 12.69 -17.83
CA THR A 202 9.31 12.91 -17.31
C THR A 202 9.26 13.39 -15.85
N PRO A 203 10.30 13.11 -15.03
CA PRO A 203 10.36 13.60 -13.65
C PRO A 203 10.20 15.13 -13.53
N THR A 204 10.62 15.90 -14.54
CA THR A 204 10.50 17.37 -14.56
C THR A 204 9.06 17.88 -14.64
N GLU A 205 8.13 17.09 -15.17
CA GLU A 205 6.71 17.45 -15.29
C GLU A 205 5.91 17.14 -14.03
N VAL A 206 6.47 16.34 -13.14
CA VAL A 206 5.82 15.86 -11.92
C VAL A 206 5.97 16.88 -10.81
N LYS A 207 4.88 17.19 -10.11
CA LYS A 207 4.89 18.04 -8.92
C LYS A 207 4.75 17.20 -7.66
N ILE A 208 5.67 17.35 -6.73
CA ILE A 208 5.69 16.59 -5.49
C ILE A 208 5.42 17.53 -4.31
N ASP A 209 4.41 17.18 -3.51
CA ASP A 209 4.19 17.74 -2.20
C ASP A 209 4.35 16.62 -1.16
N ILE A 210 5.52 16.59 -0.51
CA ILE A 210 5.92 15.53 0.41
C ILE A 210 4.97 15.51 1.61
N GLY A 211 4.40 14.33 1.91
CA GLY A 211 3.36 14.17 2.92
C GLY A 211 1.94 14.39 2.43
N SER A 212 1.75 14.69 1.13
CA SER A 212 0.43 14.87 0.54
C SER A 212 0.23 14.00 -0.70
N ALA A 213 0.83 14.39 -1.83
CA ALA A 213 0.62 13.72 -3.10
C ALA A 213 1.69 14.06 -4.14
N ILE A 214 1.91 13.12 -5.04
CA ILE A 214 2.57 13.31 -6.33
C ILE A 214 1.49 13.64 -7.36
N THR A 215 1.54 14.85 -7.90
CA THR A 215 0.61 15.33 -8.93
C THR A 215 1.24 15.16 -10.31
N LEU A 216 0.58 14.37 -11.15
CA LEU A 216 0.96 14.12 -12.52
C LEU A 216 0.41 15.21 -13.46
N PRO A 217 1.03 15.45 -14.64
CA PRO A 217 0.58 16.45 -15.61
C PRO A 217 -0.85 16.21 -16.13
N ASN A 218 -1.33 14.96 -16.12
CA ASN A 218 -2.70 14.61 -16.48
C ASN A 218 -3.75 14.90 -15.38
N GLY A 219 -3.33 15.48 -14.25
CA GLY A 219 -4.19 15.80 -13.11
C GLY A 219 -4.39 14.66 -12.10
N ALA A 220 -3.88 13.46 -12.39
CA ALA A 220 -3.90 12.34 -11.45
C ALA A 220 -3.04 12.63 -10.22
N LYS A 221 -3.47 12.12 -9.05
CA LYS A 221 -2.82 12.35 -7.76
C LYS A 221 -2.53 11.03 -7.08
N ILE A 222 -1.25 10.72 -6.92
CA ILE A 222 -0.77 9.56 -6.17
C ILE A 222 -0.52 10.02 -4.73
N PRO A 223 -1.29 9.54 -3.74
CA PRO A 223 -1.09 9.94 -2.35
C PRO A 223 0.25 9.42 -1.83
N ILE A 224 0.96 10.24 -1.08
CA ILE A 224 2.21 9.85 -0.41
C ILE A 224 2.21 10.31 1.04
N ASN A 225 2.79 9.50 1.90
CA ASN A 225 3.04 9.86 3.30
C ASN A 225 4.26 10.79 3.43
N ALA A 226 4.51 11.27 4.64
CA ALA A 226 5.64 12.19 4.91
C ALA A 226 7.00 11.54 4.62
N ASP A 227 7.09 10.23 4.79
CA ASP A 227 8.25 9.38 4.48
C ASP A 227 8.37 9.03 2.99
N GLY A 228 7.50 9.59 2.12
CA GLY A 228 7.51 9.31 0.69
C GLY A 228 6.97 7.92 0.31
N THR A 229 6.33 7.21 1.23
CA THR A 229 5.71 5.90 0.96
C THR A 229 4.28 6.05 0.43
N LEU A 230 3.90 5.13 -0.45
CA LEU A 230 2.52 4.88 -0.84
C LEU A 230 1.98 3.70 -0.05
N MET A 231 0.76 3.86 0.47
CA MET A 231 0.03 2.76 1.10
C MET A 231 -0.69 1.93 0.03
N VAL A 232 -0.29 0.67 -0.11
CA VAL A 232 -0.76 -0.26 -1.14
C VAL A 232 -1.50 -1.44 -0.53
N ASN A 233 -2.42 -2.01 -1.31
CA ASN A 233 -2.96 -3.33 -1.03
C ASN A 233 -2.11 -4.35 -1.82
N PRO A 234 -1.33 -5.23 -1.18
CA PRO A 234 -0.47 -6.20 -1.86
C PRO A 234 -1.26 -7.15 -2.77
N GLN A 235 -2.55 -7.39 -2.49
CA GLN A 235 -3.40 -8.22 -3.33
C GLN A 235 -3.72 -7.59 -4.69
N LEU A 236 -3.38 -6.31 -4.92
CA LEU A 236 -3.51 -5.70 -6.25
C LEU A 236 -2.59 -6.36 -7.28
N ALA A 237 -1.41 -6.83 -6.87
CA ALA A 237 -0.50 -7.55 -7.76
C ALA A 237 -1.10 -8.88 -8.25
N GLN A 238 -1.92 -9.55 -7.44
CA GLN A 238 -2.61 -10.79 -7.81
C GLN A 238 -3.65 -10.60 -8.93
N ARG A 239 -3.98 -9.34 -9.28
CA ARG A 239 -4.92 -9.00 -10.36
C ARG A 239 -4.23 -8.70 -11.68
N ALA A 240 -2.92 -8.49 -11.63
CA ALA A 240 -2.11 -8.53 -12.84
C ALA A 240 -2.08 -9.97 -13.36
N ARG A 241 -1.77 -10.11 -14.65
CA ARG A 241 -1.53 -11.44 -15.21
C ARG A 241 -0.19 -11.95 -14.70
N HIS A 242 -0.15 -13.15 -14.14
CA HIS A 242 1.08 -13.83 -13.75
C HIS A 242 1.40 -14.89 -14.79
N ILE A 243 2.61 -14.87 -15.35
CA ILE A 243 3.13 -15.90 -16.23
C ILE A 243 4.57 -16.23 -15.86
N THR A 244 4.96 -17.48 -16.03
CA THR A 244 6.38 -17.86 -15.92
C THR A 244 7.12 -17.56 -17.22
N LEU A 245 8.46 -17.45 -17.16
CA LEU A 245 9.28 -17.33 -18.38
C LEU A 245 8.98 -18.46 -19.38
N ASN A 246 8.80 -19.69 -18.92
CA ASN A 246 8.48 -20.83 -19.77
C ASN A 246 7.12 -20.67 -20.47
N GLU A 247 6.10 -20.17 -19.77
CA GLU A 247 4.79 -19.88 -20.36
C GLU A 247 4.85 -18.75 -21.38
N LEU A 248 5.66 -17.72 -21.11
CA LEU A 248 5.91 -16.65 -22.06
C LEU A 248 6.55 -17.20 -23.35
N LEU A 249 7.61 -18.01 -23.23
CA LEU A 249 8.29 -18.61 -24.38
C LEU A 249 7.40 -19.61 -25.13
N LEU A 250 6.55 -20.35 -24.43
CA LEU A 250 5.57 -21.21 -25.07
C LEU A 250 4.54 -20.38 -25.85
N ALA A 251 4.07 -19.28 -25.27
CA ALA A 251 3.10 -18.40 -25.91
C ALA A 251 3.69 -17.70 -27.14
N THR A 252 4.97 -17.35 -27.13
CA THR A 252 5.64 -16.75 -28.30
C THR A 252 5.78 -17.76 -29.43
N GLN A 253 6.18 -19.00 -29.14
CA GLN A 253 6.25 -20.07 -30.14
C GLN A 253 4.88 -20.39 -30.75
N GLN A 254 3.83 -20.46 -29.92
CA GLN A 254 2.45 -20.63 -30.39
C GLN A 254 2.01 -19.46 -31.28
N HIS A 255 2.36 -18.23 -30.90
CA HIS A 255 2.03 -17.04 -31.67
C HIS A 255 2.69 -17.07 -33.05
N GLN A 256 3.99 -17.34 -33.11
CA GLN A 256 4.77 -17.41 -34.35
C GLN A 256 4.28 -18.54 -35.27
N SER A 257 3.79 -19.64 -34.70
CA SER A 257 3.23 -20.78 -35.43
C SER A 257 1.79 -20.56 -35.91
N GLY A 258 1.17 -19.42 -35.57
CA GLY A 258 -0.24 -19.13 -35.91
C GLY A 258 -1.26 -19.98 -35.16
N ALA A 259 -0.84 -20.67 -34.08
CA ALA A 259 -1.74 -21.43 -33.23
C ALA A 259 -2.58 -20.50 -32.34
N ALA A 260 -3.75 -20.97 -31.90
CA ALA A 260 -4.53 -20.25 -30.90
C ALA A 260 -3.73 -20.15 -29.60
N THR A 261 -3.18 -18.99 -29.31
CA THR A 261 -2.42 -18.73 -28.09
C THR A 261 -3.36 -18.72 -26.88
N SER A 262 -2.93 -19.35 -25.79
CA SER A 262 -3.60 -19.21 -24.49
C SER A 262 -3.58 -17.74 -24.01
N ILE A 263 -2.56 -16.99 -24.44
CA ILE A 263 -2.39 -15.55 -24.22
C ILE A 263 -2.98 -14.80 -25.42
N ARG A 264 -4.09 -14.08 -25.23
CA ARG A 264 -4.61 -13.18 -26.27
C ARG A 264 -3.66 -12.00 -26.45
N LEU A 265 -3.20 -11.79 -27.69
CA LEU A 265 -2.24 -10.73 -28.05
C LEU A 265 -2.70 -9.32 -27.67
N GLU A 266 -4.02 -9.09 -27.76
CA GLU A 266 -4.66 -7.84 -27.40
C GLU A 266 -4.45 -7.48 -25.93
N ASP A 267 -4.26 -8.49 -25.08
CA ASP A 267 -4.12 -8.32 -23.65
C ASP A 267 -2.70 -7.95 -23.21
N ILE A 268 -1.66 -8.08 -24.03
CA ILE A 268 -0.28 -7.70 -23.65
C ILE A 268 0.20 -6.47 -24.42
N ARG A 269 -0.40 -6.20 -25.59
CA ARG A 269 -0.09 -5.03 -26.39
C ARG A 269 -0.26 -3.76 -25.56
N ALA A 270 0.77 -2.91 -25.58
CA ALA A 270 0.83 -1.64 -24.86
C ALA A 270 0.82 -1.72 -23.32
N GLN A 271 0.94 -2.91 -22.73
CA GLN A 271 1.06 -3.07 -21.27
C GLN A 271 2.48 -2.78 -20.76
N LEU A 272 2.57 -2.60 -19.44
CA LEU A 272 3.81 -2.63 -18.69
C LEU A 272 4.09 -4.09 -18.31
N ILE A 273 5.29 -4.58 -18.62
CA ILE A 273 5.75 -5.89 -18.19
C ILE A 273 6.68 -5.69 -17.01
N VAL A 274 6.40 -6.36 -15.90
CA VAL A 274 7.26 -6.36 -14.70
C VAL A 274 7.85 -7.76 -14.55
N ALA A 275 9.16 -7.87 -14.72
CA ALA A 275 9.87 -9.13 -14.51
C ALA A 275 10.49 -9.12 -13.11
N GLY A 276 10.18 -10.15 -12.33
CA GLY A 276 10.67 -10.32 -10.97
C GLY A 276 11.15 -11.75 -10.75
N ILE A 277 11.84 -11.96 -9.64
CA ILE A 277 12.26 -13.28 -9.15
C ILE A 277 11.23 -13.70 -8.10
N GLU A 278 10.92 -14.99 -7.97
CA GLU A 278 10.07 -15.56 -6.94
C GLU A 278 10.59 -15.20 -5.53
N SER A 279 10.18 -14.04 -5.04
CA SER A 279 10.52 -13.48 -3.72
C SER A 279 9.30 -12.73 -3.15
N LYS A 280 9.38 -12.25 -1.91
CA LYS A 280 8.22 -11.58 -1.26
C LYS A 280 8.09 -10.09 -1.63
N SER A 281 9.16 -9.44 -2.09
CA SER A 281 9.21 -8.04 -2.53
C SER A 281 8.62 -7.71 -3.93
N PRO A 282 8.66 -8.57 -4.96
CA PRO A 282 8.23 -8.27 -6.32
C PRO A 282 6.74 -7.93 -6.33
N ASP A 283 5.96 -8.69 -5.55
CA ASP A 283 4.53 -8.48 -5.39
C ASP A 283 4.20 -7.12 -4.77
N LEU A 284 5.06 -6.59 -3.89
CA LEU A 284 4.86 -5.27 -3.29
C LEU A 284 5.13 -4.15 -4.29
N LEU A 285 6.25 -4.23 -5.02
CA LEU A 285 6.60 -3.24 -6.05
C LEU A 285 5.58 -3.28 -7.20
N ALA A 286 5.18 -4.47 -7.63
CA ALA A 286 4.12 -4.66 -8.61
C ALA A 286 2.76 -4.17 -8.09
N ALA A 287 2.43 -4.37 -6.82
CA ALA A 287 1.20 -3.84 -6.23
C ALA A 287 1.18 -2.30 -6.23
N ALA A 288 2.33 -1.65 -6.02
CA ALA A 288 2.44 -0.20 -6.11
C ALA A 288 2.25 0.31 -7.55
N ILE A 289 2.87 -0.35 -8.53
CA ILE A 289 2.66 -0.06 -9.96
C ILE A 289 1.18 -0.23 -10.31
N ALA A 290 0.58 -1.35 -9.89
CA ALA A 290 -0.83 -1.64 -10.11
C ALA A 290 -1.74 -0.57 -9.51
N ALA A 291 -1.48 -0.14 -8.27
CA ALA A 291 -2.22 0.92 -7.59
C ALA A 291 -2.15 2.26 -8.34
N ILE A 292 -0.98 2.61 -8.90
CA ILE A 292 -0.79 3.83 -9.70
C ILE A 292 -1.58 3.73 -11.02
N GLN A 293 -1.49 2.60 -11.71
CA GLN A 293 -2.20 2.39 -12.99
C GLN A 293 -3.72 2.36 -12.84
N SER A 294 -4.23 1.72 -11.79
CA SER A 294 -5.67 1.63 -11.52
C SER A 294 -6.23 2.85 -10.79
N GLN A 295 -5.37 3.75 -10.29
CA GLN A 295 -5.72 4.87 -9.41
C GLN A 295 -6.47 4.42 -8.14
N THR A 296 -6.27 3.17 -7.69
CA THR A 296 -6.86 2.63 -6.47
C THR A 296 -5.86 2.68 -5.35
N PHE A 297 -6.00 3.69 -4.49
CA PHE A 297 -5.12 3.91 -3.36
C PHE A 297 -5.84 3.64 -2.06
N VAL A 298 -5.17 3.00 -1.12
CA VAL A 298 -5.74 2.80 0.22
C VAL A 298 -5.69 4.14 0.94
N ARG A 299 -6.83 4.67 1.37
CA ARG A 299 -6.92 5.97 2.04
C ARG A 299 -7.61 5.84 3.39
N ARG A 300 -7.11 6.57 4.38
CA ARG A 300 -7.78 6.68 5.67
C ARG A 300 -9.06 7.50 5.52
N VAL A 301 -10.12 7.08 6.20
CA VAL A 301 -11.32 7.92 6.34
C VAL A 301 -10.97 9.28 6.93
N HIS A 302 -11.70 10.32 6.51
CA HIS A 302 -11.45 11.68 6.95
C HIS A 302 -11.62 11.83 8.48
N TRP A 303 -10.84 12.72 9.11
CA TRP A 303 -10.82 12.92 10.57
C TRP A 303 -12.18 13.27 11.18
N THR A 304 -13.11 13.80 10.38
CA THR A 304 -14.49 14.07 10.79
C THR A 304 -15.23 12.82 11.26
N PHE A 305 -14.87 11.65 10.71
CA PHE A 305 -15.43 10.37 11.13
C PHE A 305 -15.05 10.02 12.57
N ASP A 306 -13.77 10.23 12.92
CA ASP A 306 -13.26 10.03 14.28
C ASP A 306 -14.05 10.89 15.28
N CYS A 307 -14.23 12.17 14.98
CA CYS A 307 -15.00 13.09 15.82
C CYS A 307 -16.47 12.68 15.96
N ALA A 308 -17.11 12.26 14.86
CA ALA A 308 -18.49 11.80 14.87
C ALA A 308 -18.67 10.55 15.76
N ILE A 309 -17.76 9.58 15.67
CA ILE A 309 -17.79 8.38 16.50
C ILE A 309 -17.65 8.71 17.98
N VAL A 310 -16.64 9.52 18.35
CA VAL A 310 -16.45 9.88 19.76
C VAL A 310 -17.70 10.55 20.31
N LEU A 311 -18.32 11.45 19.54
CA LEU A 311 -19.55 12.14 19.93
C LEU A 311 -20.72 11.15 20.10
N ILE A 312 -20.94 10.25 19.14
CA ILE A 312 -21.99 9.24 19.19
C ILE A 312 -21.81 8.34 20.42
N VAL A 313 -20.61 7.81 20.64
CA VAL A 313 -20.31 6.93 21.79
C VAL A 313 -20.50 7.68 23.10
N ALA A 314 -20.06 8.93 23.18
CA ALA A 314 -20.24 9.76 24.37
C ALA A 314 -21.74 9.99 24.68
N LEU A 315 -22.56 10.33 23.67
CA LEU A 315 -24.01 10.49 23.84
C LEU A 315 -24.69 9.18 24.25
N MET A 316 -24.32 8.06 23.63
CA MET A 316 -24.90 6.76 23.93
C MET A 316 -24.49 6.24 25.31
N SER A 317 -23.31 6.58 25.82
CA SER A 317 -22.78 6.11 27.12
C SER A 317 -23.75 6.34 28.29
N GLY A 318 -24.52 7.42 28.25
CA GLY A 318 -25.54 7.72 29.25
C GLY A 318 -26.73 6.76 29.19
N ALA A 319 -27.13 6.34 27.99
CA ALA A 319 -28.23 5.41 27.78
C ALA A 319 -27.85 3.95 28.08
N LEU A 320 -26.58 3.57 27.84
CA LEU A 320 -26.07 2.21 28.08
C LEU A 320 -26.28 1.73 29.53
N ARG A 321 -26.31 2.65 30.51
CA ARG A 321 -26.52 2.32 31.95
C ARG A 321 -27.87 1.68 32.28
N ARG A 322 -28.86 1.78 31.38
CA ARG A 322 -30.19 1.20 31.59
C ARG A 322 -30.25 -0.30 31.33
N PHE A 323 -29.28 -0.85 30.61
CA PHE A 323 -29.27 -2.24 30.19
C PHE A 323 -28.67 -3.18 31.26
N SER A 324 -28.93 -4.49 31.13
CA SER A 324 -28.29 -5.48 31.99
C SER A 324 -26.81 -5.64 31.61
N ARG A 325 -25.99 -6.10 32.57
CA ARG A 325 -24.55 -6.31 32.32
C ARG A 325 -24.29 -7.33 31.21
N VAL A 326 -25.13 -8.36 31.13
CA VAL A 326 -25.03 -9.41 30.11
C VAL A 326 -25.39 -8.86 28.74
N ASP A 327 -26.46 -8.07 28.65
CA ASP A 327 -26.89 -7.45 27.38
C ASP A 327 -25.84 -6.47 26.86
N LEU A 328 -25.15 -5.75 27.76
CA LEU A 328 -24.06 -4.84 27.39
C LEU A 328 -22.87 -5.57 26.79
N ILE A 329 -22.46 -6.69 27.37
CA ILE A 329 -21.33 -7.49 26.85
C ILE A 329 -21.71 -8.10 25.50
N ILE A 330 -22.91 -8.70 25.38
CA ILE A 330 -23.39 -9.28 24.12
C ILE A 330 -23.49 -8.19 23.03
N GLY A 331 -24.04 -7.03 23.38
CA GLY A 331 -24.14 -5.88 22.46
C GLY A 331 -22.77 -5.38 22.00
N ALA A 332 -21.78 -5.31 22.89
CA ALA A 332 -20.42 -4.89 22.54
C ALA A 332 -19.72 -5.88 21.59
N VAL A 333 -19.90 -7.18 21.83
CA VAL A 333 -19.38 -8.24 20.94
C VAL A 333 -20.06 -8.18 19.57
N ALA A 334 -21.40 -8.06 19.54
CA ALA A 334 -22.15 -7.94 18.31
C ALA A 334 -21.76 -6.68 17.51
N PHE A 335 -21.58 -5.54 18.20
CA PHE A 335 -21.10 -4.30 17.58
C PHE A 335 -19.70 -4.46 17.00
N THR A 336 -18.77 -5.07 17.75
CA THR A 336 -17.40 -5.32 17.28
C THR A 336 -17.39 -6.17 16.01
N ALA A 337 -18.17 -7.27 16.00
CA ALA A 337 -18.28 -8.13 14.83
C ALA A 337 -18.91 -7.40 13.62
N ALA A 338 -20.00 -6.67 13.84
CA ALA A 338 -20.66 -5.89 12.80
C ALA A 338 -19.72 -4.80 12.24
N TYR A 339 -18.98 -4.12 13.10
CA TYR A 339 -18.01 -3.09 12.71
C TYR A 339 -16.89 -3.67 11.85
N CYS A 340 -16.31 -4.81 12.24
CA CYS A 340 -15.28 -5.47 11.44
C CYS A 340 -15.79 -5.87 10.05
N LEU A 341 -17.02 -6.42 9.95
CA LEU A 341 -17.62 -6.78 8.66
C LEU A 341 -17.87 -5.55 7.78
N ILE A 342 -18.39 -4.46 8.36
CA ILE A 342 -18.58 -3.20 7.64
C ILE A 342 -17.23 -2.64 7.17
N ALA A 343 -16.20 -2.64 8.02
CA ALA A 343 -14.87 -2.16 7.67
C ALA A 343 -14.26 -2.96 6.51
N VAL A 344 -14.39 -4.29 6.52
CA VAL A 344 -13.97 -5.16 5.39
C VAL A 344 -14.76 -4.84 4.11
N GLY A 345 -16.07 -4.62 4.21
CA GLY A 345 -16.90 -4.23 3.07
C GLY A 345 -16.50 -2.89 2.47
N ILE A 346 -16.22 -1.88 3.31
CA ILE A 346 -15.85 -0.53 2.86
C ILE A 346 -14.46 -0.53 2.21
N ILE A 347 -13.46 -1.20 2.80
CA ILE A 347 -12.12 -1.25 2.20
C ILE A 347 -12.11 -2.04 0.89
N SER A 348 -12.91 -3.11 0.80
CA SER A 348 -13.07 -3.93 -0.42
C SER A 348 -13.70 -3.12 -1.57
N ALA A 349 -14.75 -2.35 -1.29
CA ALA A 349 -15.51 -1.61 -2.30
C ALA A 349 -14.88 -0.25 -2.66
N TYR A 350 -14.31 0.46 -1.69
CA TYR A 350 -13.90 1.86 -1.86
C TYR A 350 -12.41 2.11 -1.60
N SER A 351 -11.64 1.10 -1.16
CA SER A 351 -10.25 1.28 -0.70
C SER A 351 -10.11 2.32 0.42
N ILE A 352 -11.19 2.54 1.18
CA ILE A 352 -11.20 3.40 2.36
C ILE A 352 -11.11 2.51 3.59
N TRP A 353 -10.13 2.76 4.47
CA TRP A 353 -10.05 2.03 5.73
C TRP A 353 -10.57 2.87 6.89
N LEU A 354 -11.24 2.20 7.83
CA LEU A 354 -11.81 2.80 9.02
C LEU A 354 -10.90 2.52 10.24
N PRO A 355 -10.78 3.47 11.19
CA PRO A 355 -10.02 3.25 12.42
C PRO A 355 -10.58 2.06 13.21
N GLY A 356 -9.74 1.15 13.66
CA GLY A 356 -10.15 0.03 14.50
C GLY A 356 -10.30 0.43 15.96
N TRP A 357 -9.27 1.04 16.53
CA TRP A 357 -9.15 1.22 17.98
C TRP A 357 -10.03 2.32 18.52
N LEU A 358 -10.25 3.39 17.76
CA LEU A 358 -11.09 4.49 18.23
C LEU A 358 -12.55 4.05 18.49
N PRO A 359 -13.29 3.47 17.51
CA PRO A 359 -14.66 3.01 17.77
C PRO A 359 -14.72 1.83 18.74
N LEU A 360 -13.85 0.82 18.55
CA LEU A 360 -13.90 -0.38 19.38
C LEU A 360 -13.49 -0.07 20.82
N GLY A 361 -12.38 0.66 21.00
CA GLY A 361 -11.91 1.09 22.31
C GLY A 361 -12.91 1.99 23.03
N ALA A 362 -13.50 2.97 22.34
CA ALA A 362 -14.49 3.86 22.95
C ALA A 362 -15.73 3.09 23.44
N VAL A 363 -16.23 2.12 22.65
CA VAL A 363 -17.37 1.28 23.05
C VAL A 363 -17.02 0.40 24.25
N TRP A 364 -15.87 -0.28 24.23
CA TRP A 364 -15.44 -1.12 25.35
C TRP A 364 -15.19 -0.33 26.63
N ILE A 365 -14.63 0.87 26.54
CA ILE A 365 -14.48 1.79 27.67
C ILE A 365 -15.85 2.21 28.22
N ALA A 366 -16.80 2.59 27.35
CA ALA A 366 -18.15 2.96 27.77
C ALA A 366 -18.86 1.80 28.49
N VAL A 367 -18.71 0.56 27.99
CA VAL A 367 -19.24 -0.65 28.62
C VAL A 367 -18.59 -0.91 29.98
N LEU A 368 -17.27 -0.79 30.09
CA LEU A 368 -16.54 -0.98 31.33
C LEU A 368 -16.98 0.05 32.39
N PHE A 369 -17.10 1.32 32.03
CA PHE A 369 -17.65 2.35 32.91
C PHE A 369 -19.10 2.06 33.31
N ALA A 370 -19.95 1.56 32.41
CA ALA A 370 -21.33 1.20 32.73
C ALA A 370 -21.42 0.01 33.72
N ILE A 371 -20.42 -0.89 33.74
CA ILE A 371 -20.36 -2.02 34.67
C ILE A 371 -19.86 -1.57 36.06
N VAL A 372 -18.83 -0.70 36.10
CA VAL A 372 -18.15 -0.28 37.34
C VAL A 372 -18.97 0.77 38.11
N LEU A 373 -19.61 1.71 37.42
CA LEU A 373 -20.38 2.75 38.11
C LEU A 373 -21.72 2.20 38.64
N PRO A 374 -22.10 2.58 39.87
CA PRO A 374 -23.37 2.16 40.45
C PRO A 374 -24.53 2.61 39.56
N LYS A 375 -25.51 1.72 39.35
CA LYS A 375 -26.72 2.05 38.61
C LYS A 375 -27.35 3.29 39.24
N PRO A 376 -27.80 4.28 38.43
CA PRO A 376 -28.59 5.38 38.97
C PRO A 376 -29.73 4.76 39.77
N LYS A 377 -29.87 5.16 41.04
CA LYS A 377 -30.98 4.71 41.89
C LYS A 377 -32.25 5.13 41.16
N GLY A 378 -32.91 4.16 40.52
CA GLY A 378 -34.22 4.38 39.95
C GLY A 378 -35.11 4.95 41.03
N ALA A 379 -35.82 6.03 40.69
CA ALA A 379 -36.86 6.60 41.53
C ALA A 379 -37.63 5.45 42.18
N ALA A 380 -37.64 5.45 43.52
CA ALA A 380 -38.31 4.47 44.33
C ALA A 380 -39.64 4.14 43.67
N ARG A 381 -39.81 2.87 43.31
CA ARG A 381 -41.11 2.29 42.97
C ARG A 381 -41.98 2.65 44.17
N THR A 382 -42.76 3.72 44.07
CA THR A 382 -43.80 4.06 45.04
C THR A 382 -44.76 2.89 44.95
N VAL A 383 -44.52 1.89 45.79
CA VAL A 383 -45.53 0.93 46.19
C VAL A 383 -46.61 1.80 46.82
N THR A 384 -47.65 2.09 46.05
CA THR A 384 -48.92 2.57 46.60
C THR A 384 -49.39 1.50 47.57
N ILE A 385 -49.06 1.68 48.84
CA ILE A 385 -49.68 0.95 49.94
C ILE A 385 -51.15 1.37 49.87
N ALA A 386 -52.00 0.45 49.39
CA ALA A 386 -53.44 0.64 49.45
C ALA A 386 -53.83 0.85 50.91
N ALA A 387 -54.53 1.96 51.21
CA ALA A 387 -55.09 2.19 52.52
C ALA A 387 -56.08 1.06 52.86
N PRO A 388 -56.05 0.50 54.08
CA PRO A 388 -57.01 -0.53 54.48
C PRO A 388 -58.43 0.04 54.51
N PRO A 389 -59.46 -0.77 54.15
CA PRO A 389 -60.84 -0.29 54.14
C PRO A 389 -61.30 0.07 55.56
N PRO A 390 -62.17 1.09 55.72
CA PRO A 390 -62.71 1.44 57.03
C PRO A 390 -63.60 0.30 57.54
N THR A 391 -63.32 -0.15 58.77
CA THR A 391 -64.20 -1.07 59.51
C THR A 391 -65.39 -0.28 60.09
N PRO A 392 -66.58 -0.92 60.19
CA PRO A 392 -67.87 -0.28 60.49
C PRO A 392 -68.00 0.29 61.90
#